data_AF-A0A0Q9XV89-F1
#
_entry.id   AF-A0A0Q9XV89-F1
#
_cell.length_a   1.000
_cell.length_b   1.000
_cell.length_c   1.000
_cell.angle_alpha   90.00
_cell.angle_beta   90.00
_cell.angle_gamma   90.00
#
_symmetry.space_group_name_H-M   'P 1'
#
loop_
_entity.id
_entity.type
_entity.pdbx_description
1 polymer ?
#
loop_
_entity_poly.entity_id
_entity_poly.type
_entity_poly.pdbx_seq_one_letter_code
_entity_poly.pdbx_strand_id
1 'polypeptide(L)'
;MQKMFTTQLSGLFNRIMDKEAYSIEDGARLLAQASAGEGVIYIKGFGEMEGVVIEATHGQEALQNVQVLKDPTELKATDRVLLFTRFSDDQEANQLAEQLQENDIPFVAVSGIKKVDSQQLQDLADVHINTYVIKPLIPNEDGERVGFPSLLGGLYIYTSIKFVLDEILSEY
;
A
#
# COMPACT_ATOMS: atom_id res chain seq x y z
N MET A 1 18.18 -22.10 -5.69
CA MET A 1 17.78 -20.82 -5.05
C MET A 1 16.57 -20.17 -5.73
N GLN A 2 16.61 -19.89 -7.05
CA GLN A 2 15.49 -19.25 -7.77
C GLN A 2 14.15 -19.97 -7.63
N LYS A 3 14.09 -21.30 -7.85
CA LYS A 3 12.86 -22.09 -7.66
C LYS A 3 12.25 -21.91 -6.25
N MET A 4 13.09 -21.94 -5.23
CA MET A 4 12.67 -21.75 -3.84
C MET A 4 12.16 -20.32 -3.59
N PHE A 5 12.82 -19.31 -4.17
CA PHE A 5 12.36 -17.92 -4.10
C PHE A 5 10.99 -17.76 -4.73
N THR A 6 10.79 -18.27 -5.95
CA THR A 6 9.50 -18.25 -6.63
C THR A 6 8.42 -18.96 -5.80
N THR A 7 8.69 -20.14 -5.24
CA THR A 7 7.72 -20.85 -4.39
C THR A 7 7.33 -20.05 -3.14
N GLN A 8 8.30 -19.45 -2.45
CA GLN A 8 8.01 -18.63 -1.26
C GLN A 8 7.26 -17.34 -1.63
N LEU A 9 7.62 -16.71 -2.74
CA LEU A 9 6.95 -15.51 -3.25
C LEU A 9 5.50 -15.79 -3.67
N SER A 10 5.25 -16.90 -4.36
CA SER A 10 3.88 -17.34 -4.67
C SER A 10 3.07 -17.61 -3.40
N GLY A 11 3.69 -18.22 -2.38
CA GLY A 11 3.05 -18.41 -1.08
C GLY A 11 2.69 -17.09 -0.38
N LEU A 12 3.55 -16.07 -0.51
CA LEU A 12 3.28 -14.71 -0.02
C LEU A 12 2.07 -14.10 -0.72
N PHE A 13 2.01 -14.14 -2.06
CA PHE A 13 0.90 -13.58 -2.83
C PHE A 13 -0.42 -14.30 -2.53
N ASN A 14 -0.43 -15.64 -2.45
CA ASN A 14 -1.62 -16.37 -2.06
C ASN A 14 -2.10 -15.96 -0.66
N ARG A 15 -1.17 -15.74 0.28
CA ARG A 15 -1.54 -15.27 1.62
C ARG A 15 -2.17 -13.87 1.59
N ILE A 16 -1.61 -12.94 0.82
CA ILE A 16 -2.18 -11.59 0.66
C ILE A 16 -3.57 -11.71 0.05
N MET A 17 -3.70 -12.44 -1.06
CA MET A 17 -4.98 -12.67 -1.74
C MET A 17 -6.06 -13.23 -0.79
N ASP A 18 -5.72 -14.26 -0.01
CA ASP A 18 -6.69 -14.91 0.87
C ASP A 18 -7.05 -14.08 2.10
N LYS A 19 -6.10 -13.30 2.65
CA LYS A 19 -6.28 -12.61 3.93
C LYS A 19 -6.69 -11.16 3.80
N GLU A 20 -6.31 -10.51 2.70
CA GLU A 20 -6.53 -9.08 2.49
C GLU A 20 -7.56 -8.80 1.40
N ALA A 21 -8.25 -9.80 0.84
CA ALA A 21 -9.27 -9.59 -0.20
C ALA A 21 -10.28 -8.48 0.16
N TYR A 22 -10.82 -8.54 1.38
CA TYR A 22 -11.76 -7.52 1.86
C TYR A 22 -11.10 -6.16 2.02
N SER A 23 -9.91 -6.07 2.65
CA SER A 23 -9.19 -4.80 2.79
C SER A 23 -8.81 -4.19 1.45
N ILE A 24 -8.48 -5.02 0.44
CA ILE A 24 -8.19 -4.55 -0.93
C ILE A 24 -9.45 -3.97 -1.57
N GLU A 25 -10.59 -4.65 -1.43
CA GLU A 25 -11.87 -4.15 -1.95
C GLU A 25 -12.30 -2.86 -1.24
N ASP A 26 -12.24 -2.82 0.09
CA ASP A 26 -12.59 -1.66 0.90
C ASP A 26 -11.65 -0.49 0.61
N GLY A 27 -10.35 -0.76 0.44
CA GLY A 27 -9.36 0.24 0.06
C GLY A 27 -9.64 0.82 -1.33
N ALA A 28 -9.91 -0.02 -2.33
CA ALA A 28 -10.28 0.43 -3.67
C ALA A 28 -11.57 1.26 -3.64
N ARG A 29 -12.58 0.83 -2.88
CA ARG A 29 -13.84 1.56 -2.69
C ARG A 29 -13.63 2.92 -2.03
N LEU A 30 -12.77 3.00 -1.01
CA LEU A 30 -12.41 4.26 -0.36
C LEU A 30 -11.75 5.21 -1.36
N LEU A 31 -10.80 4.73 -2.16
CA LEU A 31 -10.08 5.52 -3.16
C LEU A 31 -11.01 5.99 -4.29
N ALA A 32 -11.95 5.15 -4.73
CA ALA A 32 -12.92 5.49 -5.77
C ALA A 32 -13.79 6.71 -5.40
N GLN A 33 -14.00 6.97 -4.10
CA GLN A 33 -14.76 8.14 -3.64
C GLN A 33 -14.12 9.47 -4.05
N ALA A 34 -12.78 9.54 -4.21
CA ALA A 34 -12.14 10.73 -4.75
C ALA A 34 -12.57 10.98 -6.20
N SER A 35 -12.54 9.94 -7.02
CA SER A 35 -12.80 10.00 -8.47
C SER A 35 -14.29 10.11 -8.82
N ALA A 36 -15.20 9.62 -7.97
CA ALA A 36 -16.64 9.83 -8.13
C ALA A 36 -17.07 11.27 -7.78
N GLY A 37 -16.22 12.04 -7.10
CA GLY A 37 -16.39 13.46 -6.80
C GLY A 37 -15.48 14.36 -7.63
N GLU A 38 -15.02 15.47 -7.04
CA GLU A 38 -14.01 16.38 -7.60
C GLU A 38 -12.62 16.18 -6.95
N GLY A 39 -12.41 15.04 -6.30
CA GLY A 39 -11.20 14.72 -5.56
C GLY A 39 -10.12 14.06 -6.43
N VAL A 40 -8.92 13.98 -5.86
CA VAL A 40 -7.76 13.32 -6.47
C VAL A 40 -7.29 12.18 -5.58
N ILE A 41 -6.80 11.10 -6.20
CA ILE A 41 -6.09 10.05 -5.48
C ILE A 41 -4.62 10.48 -5.36
N TYR A 42 -4.16 10.75 -4.15
CA TYR A 42 -2.75 11.03 -3.89
C TYR A 42 -2.03 9.75 -3.48
N ILE A 43 -0.86 9.49 -4.07
CA ILE A 43 -0.04 8.33 -3.71
C ILE A 43 1.28 8.76 -3.08
N LYS A 44 1.66 8.07 -2.00
CA LYS A 44 2.94 8.26 -1.30
C LYS A 44 3.61 6.91 -1.06
N GLY A 45 4.90 6.82 -1.36
CA GLY A 45 5.76 5.69 -0.99
C GLY A 45 6.92 6.19 -0.14
N PHE A 46 7.29 5.42 0.88
CA PHE A 46 8.49 5.65 1.67
C PHE A 46 9.57 4.62 1.36
N GLY A 47 10.83 5.07 1.24
CA GLY A 47 11.97 4.20 0.94
C GLY A 47 11.80 3.47 -0.39
N GLU A 48 12.00 2.16 -0.41
CA GLU A 48 11.87 1.36 -1.64
C GLU A 48 10.44 1.34 -2.20
N MET A 49 9.43 1.68 -1.38
CA MET A 49 8.04 1.71 -1.83
C MET A 49 7.75 2.87 -2.79
N GLU A 50 8.69 3.81 -2.99
CA GLU A 50 8.64 4.76 -4.10
C GLU A 50 8.53 4.05 -5.46
N GLY A 51 9.00 2.80 -5.57
CA GLY A 51 8.79 1.99 -6.78
C GLY A 51 7.32 1.78 -7.13
N VAL A 52 6.42 1.71 -6.14
CA VAL A 52 4.97 1.62 -6.37
C VAL A 52 4.43 2.94 -6.91
N VAL A 53 4.95 4.08 -6.41
CA VAL A 53 4.58 5.42 -6.90
C VAL A 53 4.95 5.56 -8.38
N ILE A 54 6.15 5.11 -8.75
CA ILE A 54 6.60 5.13 -10.16
C ILE A 54 5.68 4.28 -11.02
N GLU A 55 5.36 3.04 -10.61
CA GLU A 55 4.43 2.18 -11.34
C GLU A 55 3.05 2.86 -11.50
N ALA A 56 2.52 3.43 -10.41
CA ALA A 56 1.20 4.04 -10.43
C ALA A 56 1.08 5.27 -11.33
N THR A 57 2.18 6.00 -11.55
CA THR A 57 2.18 7.29 -12.26
C THR A 57 2.80 7.23 -13.65
N HIS A 58 3.72 6.29 -13.89
CA HIS A 58 4.49 6.17 -15.13
C HIS A 58 4.45 4.75 -15.72
N GLY A 59 3.80 3.80 -15.04
CA GLY A 59 3.60 2.45 -15.55
C GLY A 59 2.81 2.44 -16.86
N GLN A 60 2.90 1.34 -17.60
CA GLN A 60 2.19 1.17 -18.87
C GLN A 60 0.67 1.34 -18.70
N GLU A 61 0.17 0.96 -17.53
CA GLU A 61 -1.23 1.11 -17.12
C GLU A 61 -1.31 2.06 -15.91
N ALA A 62 -0.74 3.27 -16.01
CA ALA A 62 -0.81 4.25 -14.94
C ALA A 62 -2.25 4.50 -14.46
N LEU A 63 -2.41 4.76 -13.15
CA LEU A 63 -3.70 4.99 -12.54
C LEU A 63 -4.30 6.31 -13.04
N GLN A 64 -5.61 6.31 -13.32
CA GLN A 64 -6.31 7.54 -13.70
C GLN A 64 -6.48 8.45 -12.48
N ASN A 65 -6.42 9.76 -12.68
CA ASN A 65 -6.65 10.77 -11.63
C ASN A 65 -5.75 10.60 -10.38
N VAL A 66 -4.50 10.14 -10.59
CA VAL A 66 -3.50 9.99 -9.53
C VAL A 66 -2.50 11.14 -9.51
N GLN A 67 -2.09 11.58 -8.32
CA GLN A 67 -1.00 12.53 -8.14
C GLN A 67 -0.02 12.05 -7.06
N VAL A 68 1.25 12.41 -7.20
CA VAL A 68 2.25 12.10 -6.16
C VAL A 68 2.07 13.09 -5.01
N LEU A 69 1.92 12.58 -3.78
CA LEU A 69 1.86 13.41 -2.59
C LEU A 69 3.24 13.97 -2.27
N LYS A 70 3.41 15.29 -2.47
CA LYS A 70 4.63 16.02 -2.11
C LYS A 70 4.49 16.76 -0.80
N ASP A 71 3.36 17.42 -0.62
CA ASP A 71 3.03 18.21 0.56
C ASP A 71 1.60 17.89 1.02
N PRO A 72 1.40 17.38 2.24
CA PRO A 72 0.06 17.07 2.76
C PRO A 72 -0.81 18.31 2.97
N THR A 73 -0.24 19.52 3.04
CA THR A 73 -1.02 20.75 3.22
C THR A 73 -1.86 21.16 2.00
N GLU A 74 -1.60 20.55 0.84
CA GLU A 74 -2.36 20.79 -0.40
C GLU A 74 -3.63 19.92 -0.49
N LEU A 75 -3.80 18.96 0.42
CA LEU A 75 -4.92 18.01 0.42
C LEU A 75 -6.24 18.68 0.82
N LYS A 76 -7.32 18.23 0.19
CA LYS A 76 -8.70 18.61 0.50
C LYS A 76 -9.47 17.41 1.03
N ALA A 77 -10.55 17.64 1.77
CA ALA A 77 -11.42 16.58 2.30
C ALA A 77 -12.02 15.64 1.23
N THR A 78 -12.08 16.09 -0.03
CA THR A 78 -12.51 15.26 -1.18
C THR A 78 -11.44 14.30 -1.67
N ASP A 79 -10.19 14.52 -1.31
CA ASP A 79 -9.06 13.71 -1.76
C ASP A 79 -8.93 12.43 -0.93
N ARG A 80 -8.22 11.45 -1.49
CA ARG A 80 -7.92 10.19 -0.81
C ARG A 80 -6.45 9.89 -0.96
N VAL A 81 -5.83 9.36 0.09
CA VAL A 81 -4.40 9.01 0.06
C VAL A 81 -4.22 7.51 0.00
N LEU A 82 -3.33 7.04 -0.86
CA LEU A 82 -2.80 5.69 -0.89
C LEU A 82 -1.33 5.73 -0.48
N LEU A 83 -1.04 5.17 0.68
CA LEU A 83 0.25 5.26 1.34
C LEU A 83 0.93 3.89 1.41
N PHE A 84 2.19 3.80 0.99
CA PHE A 84 3.03 2.61 1.10
C PHE A 84 4.28 2.87 1.95
N THR A 85 4.55 1.96 2.90
CA THR A 85 5.84 1.89 3.59
C THR A 85 6.19 0.43 3.86
N ARG A 86 7.47 0.14 4.13
CA ARG A 86 7.94 -1.21 4.42
C ARG A 86 7.24 -1.79 5.65
N PHE A 87 7.17 -1.02 6.73
CA PHE A 87 6.68 -1.49 8.02
C PHE A 87 5.69 -0.50 8.65
N SER A 88 4.77 -1.02 9.45
CA SER A 88 3.81 -0.18 10.18
C SER A 88 4.43 0.71 11.26
N ASP A 89 5.69 0.48 11.64
CA ASP A 89 6.47 1.29 12.59
C ASP A 89 7.34 2.38 11.91
N ASP A 90 7.16 2.64 10.61
CA ASP A 90 7.90 3.68 9.93
C ASP A 90 7.51 5.07 10.45
N GLN A 91 8.50 5.81 10.98
CA GLN A 91 8.26 7.07 11.68
C GLN A 91 7.70 8.16 10.75
N GLU A 92 8.23 8.28 9.53
CA GLU A 92 7.78 9.32 8.58
C GLU A 92 6.37 8.99 8.06
N ALA A 93 6.08 7.70 7.84
CA ALA A 93 4.75 7.26 7.45
C ALA A 93 3.71 7.50 8.55
N ASN A 94 4.05 7.23 9.82
CA ASN A 94 3.17 7.48 10.95
C ASN A 94 2.92 8.99 11.13
N GLN A 95 3.93 9.84 10.99
CA GLN A 95 3.75 11.30 11.04
C GLN A 95 2.80 11.81 9.95
N LEU A 96 2.92 11.29 8.72
CA LEU A 96 1.97 11.63 7.67
C LEU A 96 0.56 11.12 8.00
N ALA A 97 0.44 9.88 8.49
CA ALA A 97 -0.85 9.30 8.85
C ALA A 97 -1.57 10.06 9.97
N GLU A 98 -0.84 10.52 11.00
CA GLU A 98 -1.37 11.40 12.04
C GLU A 98 -1.90 12.71 11.44
N GLN A 99 -1.15 13.35 10.53
CA GLN A 99 -1.60 14.56 9.85
C GLN A 99 -2.86 14.33 9.01
N LEU A 100 -2.96 13.21 8.29
CA LEU A 100 -4.14 12.88 7.50
C LEU A 100 -5.37 12.69 8.40
N GLN A 101 -5.21 11.98 9.52
CA GLN A 101 -6.27 11.79 10.51
C GLN A 101 -6.70 13.12 11.15
N GLU A 102 -5.75 13.99 11.53
CA GLU A 102 -6.04 15.30 12.11
C GLU A 102 -6.80 16.24 11.16
N ASN A 103 -6.64 16.05 9.85
CA ASN A 103 -7.31 16.86 8.81
C ASN A 103 -8.53 16.16 8.19
N ASP A 104 -9.00 15.05 8.79
CA ASP A 104 -10.12 14.25 8.29
C ASP A 104 -9.97 13.84 6.82
N ILE A 105 -8.73 13.50 6.39
CA ILE A 105 -8.43 13.03 5.04
C ILE A 105 -8.37 11.50 5.04
N PRO A 106 -9.35 10.79 4.45
CA PRO A 106 -9.36 9.35 4.50
C PRO A 106 -8.24 8.74 3.65
N PHE A 107 -7.63 7.67 4.15
CA PHE A 107 -6.48 7.04 3.50
C PHE A 107 -6.40 5.52 3.68
N VAL A 108 -5.80 4.91 2.66
CA VAL A 108 -5.41 3.50 2.66
C VAL A 108 -3.91 3.41 2.93
N ALA A 109 -3.51 2.54 3.86
CA ALA A 109 -2.10 2.29 4.16
C ALA A 109 -1.72 0.84 3.88
N VAL A 110 -0.56 0.65 3.25
CA VAL A 110 0.00 -0.65 2.90
C VAL A 110 1.37 -0.81 3.55
N SER A 111 1.51 -1.78 4.44
CA SER A 111 2.78 -2.07 5.11
C SER A 111 2.84 -3.47 5.74
N GLY A 112 4.04 -3.94 6.07
CA GLY A 112 4.20 -5.12 6.90
C GLY A 112 3.96 -4.80 8.38
N ILE A 113 3.00 -5.46 9.01
CA ILE A 113 2.69 -5.20 10.44
C ILE A 113 3.79 -5.77 11.33
N LYS A 114 4.46 -4.90 12.09
CA LYS A 114 5.33 -5.29 13.21
C LYS A 114 4.59 -5.08 14.53
N LYS A 115 4.69 -6.03 15.45
CA LYS A 115 4.11 -5.87 16.79
C LYS A 115 5.01 -4.96 17.64
N VAL A 116 4.49 -3.80 18.01
CA VAL A 116 5.05 -2.87 19.01
C VAL A 116 3.90 -2.38 19.90
N ASP A 117 4.24 -1.84 21.07
CA ASP A 117 3.25 -1.44 22.09
C ASP A 117 2.67 -0.03 21.90
N SER A 118 2.99 0.64 20.78
CA SER A 118 2.46 1.97 20.43
C SER A 118 1.39 1.88 19.34
N GLN A 119 0.59 2.93 19.19
CA GLN A 119 -0.25 3.10 18.00
C GLN A 119 0.64 3.06 16.75
N GLN A 120 0.15 2.40 15.70
CA GLN A 120 0.88 2.25 14.45
C GLN A 120 -0.01 2.57 13.26
N LEU A 121 0.60 2.51 12.08
CA LEU A 121 -0.07 2.82 10.82
C LEU A 121 -1.38 2.05 10.60
N GLN A 122 -1.47 0.80 11.06
CA GLN A 122 -2.71 0.02 10.93
C GLN A 122 -3.87 0.52 11.82
N ASP A 123 -3.56 1.26 12.89
CA ASP A 123 -4.55 1.82 13.82
C ASP A 123 -4.94 3.25 13.43
N LEU A 124 -4.18 3.88 12.54
CA LEU A 124 -4.40 5.24 12.04
C LEU A 124 -5.19 5.27 10.73
N ALA A 125 -4.96 4.29 9.85
CA ALA A 125 -5.57 4.23 8.52
C ALA A 125 -7.04 3.81 8.57
N ASP A 126 -7.85 4.40 7.68
CA ASP A 126 -9.23 3.94 7.46
C ASP A 126 -9.27 2.51 6.93
N VAL A 127 -8.31 2.16 6.08
CA VAL A 127 -8.07 0.81 5.60
C VAL A 127 -6.59 0.50 5.64
N HIS A 128 -6.20 -0.55 6.36
CA HIS A 128 -4.84 -1.09 6.33
C HIS A 128 -4.80 -2.41 5.57
N ILE A 129 -3.81 -2.56 4.70
CA ILE A 129 -3.55 -3.78 3.93
C ILE A 129 -2.16 -4.31 4.31
N ASN A 130 -2.13 -5.52 4.85
CA ASN A 130 -0.89 -6.12 5.34
C ASN A 130 -0.12 -6.80 4.21
N THR A 131 1.13 -6.38 3.99
CA THR A 131 2.03 -7.08 3.04
C THR A 131 2.46 -8.46 3.54
N TYR A 132 2.37 -8.72 4.84
CA TYR A 132 2.94 -9.88 5.54
C TYR A 132 4.47 -10.02 5.43
N VAL A 133 5.16 -9.02 4.86
CA VAL A 133 6.60 -9.04 4.67
C VAL A 133 7.32 -8.45 5.89
N ILE A 134 7.63 -9.30 6.86
CA ILE A 134 8.36 -8.91 8.08
C ILE A 134 9.81 -9.44 8.14
N LYS A 135 10.20 -10.26 7.18
CA LYS A 135 11.53 -10.88 7.09
C LYS A 135 11.84 -11.34 5.66
N PRO A 136 13.12 -11.56 5.31
CA PRO A 136 13.47 -12.11 4.02
C PRO A 136 12.95 -13.55 3.83
N LEU A 137 12.71 -13.95 2.58
CA LEU A 137 12.03 -15.21 2.27
C LEU A 137 12.94 -16.44 2.36
N ILE A 138 14.22 -16.30 1.99
CA ILE A 138 15.06 -17.44 1.67
C ILE A 138 16.14 -17.66 2.71
N PRO A 139 16.19 -18.84 3.38
CA PRO A 139 17.34 -19.16 4.22
C PRO A 139 18.61 -19.33 3.36
N ASN A 140 19.72 -18.75 3.78
CA ASN A 140 21.05 -19.01 3.22
C ASN A 140 21.75 -20.16 3.98
N GLU A 141 22.94 -20.52 3.54
CA GLU A 141 23.73 -21.63 4.11
C GLU A 141 24.22 -21.34 5.54
N ASP A 142 24.37 -20.06 5.90
CA ASP A 142 24.77 -19.59 7.23
C ASP A 142 23.60 -19.52 8.24
N GLY A 143 22.38 -19.85 7.81
CA GLY A 143 21.17 -19.80 8.62
C GLY A 143 20.50 -18.42 8.71
N GLU A 144 21.07 -17.40 8.06
CA GLU A 144 20.43 -16.11 7.85
C GLU A 144 19.36 -16.19 6.76
N ARG A 145 18.59 -15.12 6.56
CA ARG A 145 17.60 -15.04 5.48
C ARG A 145 17.92 -13.91 4.52
N VAL A 146 17.71 -14.13 3.23
CA VAL A 146 17.91 -13.16 2.14
C VAL A 146 16.68 -13.06 1.23
N GLY A 147 16.64 -12.00 0.40
CA GLY A 147 15.53 -11.72 -0.51
C GLY A 147 14.31 -11.17 0.22
N PHE A 148 14.36 -9.89 0.60
CA PHE A 148 13.27 -9.19 1.26
C PHE A 148 12.32 -8.60 0.20
N PRO A 149 11.08 -9.10 0.06
CA PRO A 149 10.23 -8.82 -1.10
C PRO A 149 9.21 -7.68 -0.84
N SER A 150 9.53 -6.67 -0.03
CA SER A 150 8.56 -5.61 0.34
C SER A 150 7.97 -4.93 -0.89
N LEU A 151 8.82 -4.43 -1.79
CA LEU A 151 8.36 -3.77 -3.01
C LEU A 151 7.55 -4.70 -3.92
N LEU A 152 7.91 -5.99 -4.01
CA LEU A 152 7.13 -6.97 -4.77
C LEU A 152 5.73 -7.18 -4.16
N GLY A 153 5.64 -7.24 -2.83
CA GLY A 153 4.36 -7.30 -2.12
C GLY A 153 3.54 -6.02 -2.29
N GLY A 154 4.19 -4.85 -2.22
CA GLY A 154 3.57 -3.55 -2.45
C GLY A 154 3.01 -3.41 -3.87
N LEU A 155 3.79 -3.78 -4.89
CA LEU A 155 3.35 -3.80 -6.29
C LEU A 155 2.18 -4.76 -6.50
N TYR A 156 2.24 -5.97 -5.93
CA TYR A 156 1.14 -6.93 -6.01
C TYR A 156 -0.16 -6.35 -5.43
N ILE A 157 -0.10 -5.77 -4.23
CA ILE A 157 -1.26 -5.13 -3.57
C ILE A 157 -1.75 -3.94 -4.39
N TYR A 158 -0.86 -3.07 -4.85
CA TYR A 158 -1.22 -1.94 -5.72
C TYR A 158 -1.97 -2.41 -6.97
N THR A 159 -1.46 -3.42 -7.67
CA THR A 159 -2.11 -3.96 -8.87
C THR A 159 -3.48 -4.55 -8.53
N SER A 160 -3.62 -5.24 -7.39
CA SER A 160 -4.92 -5.75 -6.93
C SER A 160 -5.93 -4.62 -6.63
N ILE A 161 -5.50 -3.55 -5.95
CA ILE A 161 -6.32 -2.36 -5.70
C ILE A 161 -6.73 -1.73 -7.04
N LYS A 162 -5.78 -1.55 -7.96
CA LYS A 162 -6.04 -0.97 -9.29
C LYS A 162 -7.12 -1.75 -10.04
N PHE A 163 -7.07 -3.09 -10.06
CA PHE A 163 -8.09 -3.88 -10.75
C PHE A 163 -9.49 -3.63 -10.20
N VAL A 164 -9.64 -3.64 -8.88
CA VAL A 164 -10.95 -3.38 -8.24
C VAL A 164 -11.38 -1.93 -8.45
N LEU A 165 -10.45 -0.98 -8.36
CA LEU A 165 -10.72 0.44 -8.56
C LEU A 165 -11.17 0.70 -10.00
N ASP A 166 -10.50 0.14 -11.00
CA ASP A 166 -10.87 0.27 -12.41
C ASP A 166 -12.25 -0.36 -12.68
N GLU A 167 -12.55 -1.51 -12.07
CA GLU A 167 -13.88 -2.14 -12.15
C GLU A 167 -14.95 -1.20 -11.60
N ILE A 168 -14.77 -0.68 -10.37
CA ILE A 168 -15.68 0.28 -9.74
C ILE A 168 -15.89 1.52 -10.62
N LEU A 169 -14.82 2.11 -11.15
CA LEU A 169 -14.90 3.32 -11.95
C LEU A 169 -15.52 3.10 -13.34
N SER A 170 -15.47 1.87 -13.86
CA SER A 170 -16.10 1.52 -15.15
C SER A 170 -17.63 1.36 -15.07
N GLU A 171 -18.17 1.18 -13.86
CA GLU A 171 -19.61 1.04 -13.62
C GLU A 171 -20.34 2.40 -13.47
N TYR A 172 -19.59 3.51 -13.41
CA TYR A 172 -20.10 4.88 -13.33
C TYR A 172 -20.08 5.60 -14.68
#